data_AF-A0A3B3UF24-F1
#
_entry.id   AF-A0A3B3UF24-F1
#
_cell.length_a   1.000
_cell.length_b   1.000
_cell.length_c   1.000
_cell.angle_alpha   90.00
_cell.angle_beta   90.00
_cell.angle_gamma   90.00
#
_symmetry.space_group_name_H-M   'P 1'
#
loop_
_entity.id
_entity.type
_entity.pdbx_description
1 polymer ?
#
loop_
_entity_poly.entity_id
_entity_poly.type
_entity_poly.pdbx_seq_one_letter_code
_entity_poly.pdbx_strand_id
1 'polypeptide(L)'
;MLSYFSKKKIKGDGKPKKIAQEDHLQHIPFRLREIMKSKDKMKNESLGGKKLKKALSLQSKPNDALDGDIAVPRFRKGKTESVGAYVRRMENETQHVLFLTNNQVERKPELEPDKQEKAAAKGKSEKKKEYSKMRLSKLQQKKLDKQEDKIEKELFVDNVPFGEVSMAPPSLSTKPKKAPVKTQGSKELLLNSLLGHSMASTAKPSMARQRMMEEERQRAVEAYRLLKKQKQQEQQTRNASLGKLLNLE
;
A
#
# COMPACT_ATOMS: atom_id res chain seq x y z
N MET A 1 36.26 -69.68 -2.15
CA MET A 1 34.96 -69.69 -1.44
C MET A 1 34.86 -68.45 -0.58
N LEU A 2 33.64 -67.89 -0.45
CA LEU A 2 33.22 -66.72 0.34
C LEU A 2 33.43 -65.37 -0.38
N SER A 3 32.49 -64.44 -0.42
CA SER A 3 31.07 -64.40 -0.05
C SER A 3 30.55 -63.06 -0.59
N TYR A 4 29.53 -63.06 -1.46
CA TYR A 4 28.88 -61.85 -1.98
C TYR A 4 28.02 -61.20 -0.87
N PHE A 5 28.40 -60.01 -0.39
CA PHE A 5 27.54 -59.23 0.50
C PHE A 5 26.49 -58.44 -0.32
N SER A 6 25.26 -58.93 -0.28
CA SER A 6 24.07 -58.28 -0.84
C SER A 6 23.66 -57.06 -0.01
N LYS A 7 23.63 -55.88 -0.65
CA LYS A 7 23.09 -54.64 -0.06
C LYS A 7 21.56 -54.66 -0.11
N LYS A 8 20.91 -55.06 0.99
CA LYS A 8 19.46 -54.88 1.16
C LYS A 8 19.14 -53.41 1.47
N LYS A 9 18.43 -52.73 0.56
CA LYS A 9 17.85 -51.41 0.82
C LYS A 9 16.52 -51.59 1.58
N ILE A 10 16.42 -51.01 2.77
CA ILE A 10 15.16 -50.89 3.51
C ILE A 10 14.35 -49.77 2.85
N LYS A 11 13.23 -50.13 2.22
CA LYS A 11 12.20 -49.17 1.78
C LYS A 11 11.34 -48.83 2.98
N GLY A 12 11.45 -47.60 3.47
CA GLY A 12 10.52 -47.05 4.46
C GLY A 12 9.33 -46.43 3.74
N ASP A 13 8.29 -47.22 3.48
CA ASP A 13 6.98 -46.70 3.09
C ASP A 13 6.20 -46.34 4.36
N GLY A 14 6.32 -45.09 4.78
CA GLY A 14 5.59 -44.55 5.92
C GLY A 14 5.09 -43.15 5.63
N LYS A 15 3.92 -43.03 5.00
CA LYS A 15 3.18 -41.76 4.99
C LYS A 15 2.71 -41.49 6.43
N PRO A 16 3.11 -40.40 7.09
CA PRO A 16 2.57 -40.11 8.41
C PRO A 16 1.09 -39.74 8.28
N LYS A 17 0.25 -40.47 9.03
CA LYS A 17 -1.15 -40.15 9.31
C LYS A 17 -1.23 -38.68 9.73
N LYS A 18 -2.13 -37.92 9.09
CA LYS A 18 -2.55 -36.59 9.56
C LYS A 18 -3.34 -36.74 10.86
N ILE A 19 -2.63 -37.00 11.95
CA ILE A 19 -3.12 -36.70 13.30
C ILE A 19 -3.28 -35.18 13.31
N ALA A 20 -4.43 -34.70 13.79
CA ALA A 20 -4.75 -33.28 13.89
C ALA A 20 -3.49 -32.55 14.37
N GLN A 21 -2.92 -31.74 13.46
CA GLN A 21 -1.72 -30.98 13.76
C GLN A 21 -2.14 -29.93 14.79
N GLU A 22 -2.04 -30.34 16.04
CA GLU A 22 -2.01 -29.43 17.17
C GLU A 22 -1.01 -28.33 16.81
N ASP A 23 -1.48 -27.11 16.96
CA ASP A 23 -1.09 -25.95 16.18
C ASP A 23 0.34 -25.52 16.55
N HIS A 24 1.35 -26.28 16.13
CA HIS A 24 2.77 -26.03 16.43
C HIS A 24 3.20 -24.65 15.92
N LEU A 25 2.47 -24.09 14.95
CA LEU A 25 2.64 -22.72 14.47
C LEU A 25 2.36 -21.68 15.56
N GLN A 26 1.51 -21.97 16.56
CA GLN A 26 1.16 -21.05 17.65
C GLN A 26 2.31 -20.86 18.63
N HIS A 27 3.17 -21.87 18.78
CA HIS A 27 4.35 -21.84 19.64
C HIS A 27 5.57 -21.24 18.96
N ILE A 28 5.52 -21.08 17.62
CA ILE A 28 6.56 -20.44 16.83
C ILE A 28 6.32 -18.92 16.87
N PRO A 29 7.37 -18.10 17.10
CA PRO A 29 7.25 -16.64 17.07
C PRO A 29 6.55 -16.14 15.79
N PHE A 30 5.67 -15.17 15.93
CA PHE A 30 4.84 -14.60 14.86
C PHE A 30 5.68 -14.22 13.66
N ARG A 31 6.86 -13.60 13.89
CA ARG A 31 7.72 -13.19 12.78
C ARG A 31 8.19 -14.37 11.92
N LEU A 32 8.53 -15.49 12.55
CA LEU A 32 8.92 -16.70 11.85
C LEU A 32 7.70 -17.36 11.17
N ARG A 33 6.55 -17.36 11.85
CA ARG A 33 5.26 -17.81 11.30
C ARG A 33 4.87 -17.04 10.03
N GLU A 34 5.03 -15.73 10.01
CA GLU A 34 4.73 -14.84 8.87
C GLU A 34 5.67 -15.11 7.69
N ILE A 35 6.97 -15.27 7.96
CA ILE A 35 7.97 -15.59 6.93
C ILE A 35 7.67 -16.94 6.29
N MET A 36 7.36 -17.97 7.08
CA MET A 36 6.97 -19.29 6.58
C MET A 36 5.71 -19.22 5.72
N LYS A 37 4.64 -18.57 6.22
CA LYS A 37 3.40 -18.37 5.45
C LYS A 37 3.63 -17.62 4.14
N SER A 38 4.51 -16.62 4.12
CA SER A 38 4.85 -15.85 2.92
C SER A 38 5.62 -16.70 1.91
N LYS A 39 6.56 -17.52 2.38
CA LYS A 39 7.32 -18.46 1.56
C LYS A 39 6.41 -19.50 0.89
N ASP A 40 5.42 -20.01 1.61
CA ASP A 40 4.44 -20.96 1.06
C ASP A 40 3.54 -20.31 0.01
N LYS A 41 3.09 -19.06 0.23
CA LYS A 41 2.35 -18.29 -0.77
C LYS A 41 3.16 -18.09 -2.04
N MET A 42 4.43 -17.69 -1.92
CA MET A 42 5.32 -17.50 -3.08
C MET A 42 5.56 -18.81 -3.85
N LYS A 43 5.70 -19.94 -3.14
CA LYS A 43 5.82 -21.26 -3.76
C LYS A 43 4.58 -21.61 -4.58
N ASN A 44 3.39 -21.29 -4.06
CA ASN A 44 2.10 -21.60 -4.69
C ASN A 44 1.72 -20.60 -5.81
N GLU A 45 2.10 -19.32 -5.71
CA GLU A 45 1.80 -18.28 -6.69
C GLU A 45 2.69 -18.31 -7.94
N SER A 46 3.83 -19.02 -7.90
CA SER A 46 4.77 -19.13 -9.03
C SER A 46 4.22 -19.84 -10.28
N LEU A 47 2.96 -20.31 -10.26
CA LEU A 47 2.34 -21.09 -11.35
C LEU A 47 1.37 -20.30 -12.25
N GLY A 48 1.27 -18.96 -12.18
CA GLY A 48 0.29 -18.19 -12.97
C GLY A 48 0.81 -16.87 -13.55
N GLY A 49 1.30 -16.90 -14.80
CA GLY A 49 1.80 -15.73 -15.53
C GLY A 49 0.72 -14.69 -15.88
N LYS A 50 1.04 -13.41 -15.69
CA LYS A 50 0.16 -12.25 -15.96
C LYS A 50 0.29 -11.80 -17.42
N LYS A 51 -0.80 -11.90 -18.21
CA LYS A 51 -0.90 -11.26 -19.54
C LYS A 51 -1.35 -9.80 -19.41
N LEU A 52 -0.57 -8.89 -19.96
CA LEU A 52 -0.89 -7.46 -20.09
C LEU A 52 -1.82 -7.26 -21.29
N LYS A 53 -3.02 -6.71 -21.07
CA LYS A 53 -3.91 -6.24 -22.15
C LYS A 53 -3.63 -4.77 -22.42
N LYS A 54 -3.33 -4.44 -23.69
CA LYS A 54 -3.09 -3.09 -24.20
C LYS A 54 -4.42 -2.53 -24.71
N ALA A 55 -4.81 -1.36 -24.22
CA ALA A 55 -5.99 -0.64 -24.69
C ALA A 55 -5.63 0.19 -25.93
N LEU A 56 -6.40 0.04 -27.02
CA LEU A 56 -6.36 0.90 -28.19
C LEU A 56 -7.69 1.64 -28.26
N SER A 57 -7.63 2.97 -28.14
CA SER A 57 -8.72 3.88 -28.45
C SER A 57 -8.66 4.17 -29.95
N LEU A 58 -9.72 3.87 -30.68
CA LEU A 58 -9.91 4.33 -32.06
C LEU A 58 -11.23 5.07 -32.12
N GLN A 59 -11.15 6.34 -32.53
CA GLN A 59 -12.30 7.18 -32.81
C GLN A 59 -12.85 6.83 -34.19
N SER A 60 -14.11 6.41 -34.26
CA SER A 60 -14.91 6.38 -35.49
C SER A 60 -15.93 7.52 -35.44
N LYS A 61 -16.07 8.22 -36.56
CA LYS A 61 -17.00 9.36 -36.72
C LYS A 61 -18.47 8.93 -36.60
N PRO A 62 -19.38 9.81 -36.17
CA PRO A 62 -20.78 9.48 -36.01
C PRO A 62 -21.45 9.46 -37.39
N ASN A 63 -22.11 8.35 -37.72
CA ASN A 63 -23.15 8.35 -38.74
C ASN A 63 -24.42 7.90 -38.03
N ASP A 64 -25.40 8.80 -38.00
CA ASP A 64 -26.84 8.62 -37.85
C ASP A 64 -27.28 7.30 -37.20
N ALA A 65 -27.16 7.22 -35.88
CA ALA A 65 -27.92 6.28 -35.07
C ALA A 65 -28.85 7.09 -34.18
N LEU A 66 -30.06 7.34 -34.70
CA LEU A 66 -31.17 7.66 -33.82
C LEU A 66 -31.41 6.46 -32.91
N ASP A 67 -31.52 6.75 -31.62
CA ASP A 67 -32.10 5.89 -30.60
C ASP A 67 -31.30 4.63 -30.18
N GLY A 68 -30.20 4.83 -29.42
CA GLY A 68 -29.60 3.83 -28.51
C GLY A 68 -29.13 2.49 -29.07
N ASP A 69 -29.34 2.22 -30.36
CA ASP A 69 -29.07 0.95 -31.02
C ASP A 69 -27.67 0.89 -31.60
N ILE A 70 -27.02 -0.27 -31.43
CA ILE A 70 -25.66 -0.48 -31.91
C ILE A 70 -25.69 -0.61 -33.43
N ALA A 71 -25.00 0.29 -34.11
CA ALA A 71 -24.86 0.24 -35.56
C ALA A 71 -24.24 -1.10 -36.00
N VAL A 72 -24.92 -1.79 -36.92
CA VAL A 72 -24.47 -3.08 -37.48
C VAL A 72 -23.40 -2.82 -38.55
N PRO A 73 -22.13 -3.21 -38.33
CA PRO A 73 -21.07 -2.97 -39.30
C PRO A 73 -21.25 -3.79 -40.58
N ARG A 74 -21.00 -3.15 -41.73
CA ARG A 74 -21.05 -3.82 -43.04
C ARG A 74 -19.64 -4.18 -43.49
N PHE A 75 -19.28 -5.45 -43.40
CA PHE A 75 -17.98 -5.92 -43.83
C PHE A 75 -17.95 -6.12 -45.35
N ARG A 76 -17.30 -5.18 -46.03
CA ARG A 76 -16.96 -5.27 -47.47
C ARG A 76 -15.49 -4.91 -47.65
N LYS A 77 -14.82 -5.65 -48.55
CA LYS A 77 -13.42 -5.39 -48.84
C LYS A 77 -13.29 -4.14 -49.71
N GLY A 78 -12.56 -3.13 -49.24
CA GLY A 78 -12.20 -1.94 -50.00
C GLY A 78 -11.35 -2.26 -51.23
N LYS A 79 -11.39 -1.38 -52.24
CA LYS A 79 -10.70 -1.60 -53.52
C LYS A 79 -9.16 -1.65 -53.38
N THR A 80 -8.61 -0.88 -52.45
CA THR A 80 -7.15 -0.71 -52.27
C THR A 80 -6.60 -1.39 -51.01
N GLU A 81 -7.43 -2.13 -50.27
CA GLU A 81 -6.99 -2.73 -49.02
C GLU A 81 -6.41 -4.14 -49.19
N SER A 82 -5.38 -4.42 -48.41
CA SER A 82 -4.86 -5.78 -48.32
C SER A 82 -5.82 -6.68 -47.54
N VAL A 83 -5.73 -8.00 -47.78
CA VAL A 83 -6.55 -9.00 -47.08
C VAL A 83 -6.32 -8.92 -45.56
N GLY A 84 -5.07 -8.75 -45.13
CA GLY A 84 -4.76 -8.61 -43.70
C GLY A 84 -5.33 -7.34 -43.07
N ALA A 85 -5.37 -6.22 -43.81
CA ALA A 85 -5.98 -4.98 -43.33
C ALA A 85 -7.51 -5.12 -43.17
N TYR A 86 -8.17 -5.79 -44.12
CA TYR A 86 -9.59 -6.11 -44.05
C TYR A 86 -9.94 -6.93 -42.80
N VAL A 87 -9.22 -8.04 -42.57
CA VAL A 87 -9.45 -8.93 -41.42
C VAL A 87 -9.26 -8.19 -40.10
N ARG A 88 -8.22 -7.34 -39.99
CA ARG A 88 -8.00 -6.52 -38.78
C ARG A 88 -9.12 -5.51 -38.55
N ARG A 89 -9.61 -4.84 -39.60
CA ARG A 89 -10.74 -3.92 -39.46
C ARG A 89 -11.99 -4.65 -39.01
N MET A 90 -12.27 -5.80 -39.64
CA MET A 90 -13.38 -6.66 -39.27
C MET A 90 -13.30 -7.07 -37.79
N GLU A 91 -12.15 -7.57 -37.34
CA GLU A 91 -11.92 -7.96 -35.96
C GLU A 91 -12.13 -6.80 -34.98
N ASN A 92 -11.59 -5.63 -35.29
CA ASN A 92 -11.74 -4.44 -34.44
C ASN A 92 -13.20 -3.99 -34.32
N GLU A 93 -13.93 -3.92 -35.44
CA GLU A 93 -15.34 -3.55 -35.46
C GLU A 93 -16.20 -4.59 -34.73
N THR A 94 -15.92 -5.89 -34.90
CA THR A 94 -16.59 -6.96 -34.15
C THR A 94 -16.34 -6.83 -32.65
N GLN A 95 -15.10 -6.59 -32.22
CA GLN A 95 -14.77 -6.38 -30.81
C GLN A 95 -15.47 -5.13 -30.24
N HIS A 96 -15.56 -4.07 -31.04
CA HIS A 96 -16.23 -2.83 -30.66
C HIS A 96 -17.74 -3.03 -30.48
N VAL A 97 -18.42 -3.68 -31.43
CA VAL A 97 -19.85 -4.03 -31.31
C VAL A 97 -20.08 -4.90 -30.09
N LEU A 98 -19.27 -5.95 -29.90
CA LEU A 98 -19.38 -6.83 -28.73
C LEU A 98 -19.20 -6.05 -27.42
N PHE A 99 -18.27 -5.11 -27.38
CA PHE A 99 -18.10 -4.22 -26.23
C PHE A 99 -19.37 -3.40 -25.98
N LEU A 100 -19.92 -2.73 -27.00
CA LEU A 100 -21.14 -1.95 -26.85
C LEU A 100 -22.31 -2.83 -26.37
N THR A 101 -22.49 -4.02 -26.94
CA THR A 101 -23.55 -4.97 -26.55
C THR A 101 -23.44 -5.36 -25.09
N ASN A 102 -22.23 -5.66 -24.61
CA ASN A 102 -22.01 -6.02 -23.21
C ASN A 102 -22.27 -4.87 -22.22
N ASN A 103 -22.22 -3.62 -22.70
CA ASN A 103 -22.50 -2.44 -21.88
C ASN A 103 -23.93 -1.93 -22.02
N GLN A 104 -24.74 -2.51 -22.92
CA GLN A 104 -26.16 -2.20 -22.99
C GLN A 104 -26.90 -2.87 -21.84
N VAL A 105 -27.88 -2.17 -21.29
CA VAL A 105 -28.84 -2.74 -20.34
C VAL A 105 -29.72 -3.72 -21.15
N GLU A 106 -29.98 -4.91 -20.60
CA GLU A 106 -30.96 -5.84 -21.19
C GLU A 106 -32.27 -5.09 -21.42
N ARG A 107 -32.62 -4.85 -22.68
CA ARG A 107 -33.94 -4.30 -23.00
C ARG A 107 -34.96 -5.38 -22.72
N LYS A 108 -35.83 -5.10 -21.76
CA LYS A 108 -37.01 -5.89 -21.46
C LYS A 108 -38.21 -5.11 -21.99
N PRO A 109 -38.48 -5.17 -23.32
CA PRO A 109 -39.59 -4.42 -23.91
C PRO A 109 -40.95 -4.82 -23.31
N GLU A 110 -41.02 -5.98 -22.67
CA GLU A 110 -42.19 -6.49 -21.94
C GLU A 110 -42.42 -5.84 -20.55
N LEU A 111 -41.54 -4.94 -20.08
CA LEU A 111 -41.58 -4.34 -18.74
C LEU A 111 -41.91 -2.84 -18.80
N GLU A 112 -42.88 -2.39 -18.00
CA GLU A 112 -43.28 -0.97 -17.85
C GLU A 112 -42.06 -0.01 -17.67
N PRO A 113 -42.04 1.17 -18.34
CA PRO A 113 -40.86 2.05 -18.46
C PRO A 113 -40.29 2.52 -17.12
N ASP A 114 -41.15 2.74 -16.12
CA ASP A 114 -40.77 3.19 -14.77
C ASP A 114 -39.89 2.21 -13.98
N LYS A 115 -39.86 0.94 -14.38
CA LYS A 115 -39.03 -0.10 -13.74
C LYS A 115 -37.69 -0.30 -14.43
N GLN A 116 -37.54 0.20 -15.66
CA GLN A 116 -36.34 0.02 -16.48
C GLN A 116 -35.25 1.04 -16.15
N GLU A 117 -35.62 2.30 -15.91
CA GLU A 117 -34.67 3.37 -15.52
C GLU A 117 -34.01 3.11 -14.16
N LYS A 118 -34.72 2.44 -13.23
CA LYS A 118 -34.20 2.11 -11.88
C LYS A 118 -33.09 1.06 -11.89
N ALA A 119 -33.00 0.23 -12.93
CA ALA A 119 -31.99 -0.81 -13.05
C ALA A 119 -30.63 -0.27 -13.53
N ALA A 120 -30.61 0.80 -14.33
CA ALA A 120 -29.39 1.37 -14.91
C ALA A 120 -28.49 2.08 -13.87
N ALA A 121 -29.04 2.51 -12.73
CA ALA A 121 -28.34 3.37 -11.78
C ALA A 121 -27.54 2.64 -10.67
N LYS A 122 -27.52 1.30 -10.61
CA LYS A 122 -27.11 0.62 -9.36
C LYS A 122 -26.00 -0.43 -9.53
N GLY A 123 -24.75 0.04 -9.49
CA GLY A 123 -23.70 -0.71 -8.82
C GLY A 123 -22.31 -0.56 -9.39
N LYS A 124 -21.32 -0.47 -8.48
CA LYS A 124 -19.92 -0.77 -8.83
C LYS A 124 -19.88 -2.16 -9.48
N SER A 125 -19.10 -2.30 -10.56
CA SER A 125 -18.72 -3.61 -11.13
C SER A 125 -18.36 -4.59 -10.01
N GLU A 126 -18.78 -5.84 -10.15
CA GLU A 126 -18.53 -6.92 -9.19
C GLU A 126 -17.07 -6.96 -8.74
N LYS A 127 -16.14 -6.86 -9.70
CA LYS A 127 -14.69 -6.76 -9.47
C LYS A 127 -14.29 -5.62 -8.54
N LYS A 128 -14.98 -4.47 -8.62
CA LYS A 128 -14.70 -3.31 -7.75
C LYS A 128 -15.28 -3.50 -6.34
N LYS A 129 -16.39 -4.24 -6.20
CA LYS A 129 -16.91 -4.66 -4.89
C LYS A 129 -15.95 -5.63 -4.21
N GLU A 130 -15.46 -6.63 -4.95
CA GLU A 130 -14.45 -7.58 -4.47
C GLU A 130 -13.16 -6.90 -4.03
N TYR A 131 -12.63 -5.99 -4.86
CA TYR A 131 -11.42 -5.23 -4.51
C TYR A 131 -11.62 -4.42 -3.21
N SER A 132 -12.79 -3.80 -3.04
CA SER A 132 -13.11 -3.07 -1.81
C SER A 132 -13.16 -3.98 -0.59
N LYS A 133 -13.78 -5.17 -0.72
CA LYS A 133 -13.85 -6.19 0.35
C LYS A 133 -12.46 -6.72 0.69
N MET A 134 -11.64 -7.07 -0.31
CA MET A 134 -10.26 -7.52 -0.15
C MET A 134 -9.38 -6.47 0.54
N ARG A 135 -9.55 -5.19 0.18
CA ARG A 135 -8.82 -4.10 0.83
C ARG A 135 -9.19 -3.99 2.31
N LEU A 136 -10.48 -4.14 2.64
CA LEU A 136 -10.96 -4.08 4.02
C LEU A 136 -10.45 -5.26 4.85
N SER A 137 -10.51 -6.49 4.31
CA SER A 137 -10.02 -7.68 5.01
C SER A 137 -8.50 -7.60 5.27
N LYS A 138 -7.72 -7.09 4.31
CA LYS A 138 -6.28 -6.86 4.48
C LYS A 138 -5.98 -5.85 5.59
N LEU A 139 -6.81 -4.81 5.74
CA LEU A 139 -6.65 -3.82 6.81
C LEU A 139 -6.97 -4.42 8.18
N GLN A 140 -7.99 -5.26 8.28
CA GLN A 140 -8.34 -5.97 9.51
C GLN A 140 -7.23 -6.95 9.92
N GLN A 141 -6.72 -7.76 8.97
CA GLN A 141 -5.60 -8.67 9.20
C GLN A 141 -4.37 -7.93 9.76
N LYS A 142 -3.95 -6.82 9.12
CA LYS A 142 -2.82 -6.01 9.61
C LYS A 142 -3.00 -5.48 11.03
N LYS A 143 -4.24 -5.25 11.48
CA LYS A 143 -4.50 -4.82 12.86
C LYS A 143 -4.30 -5.98 13.84
N LEU A 144 -4.77 -7.17 13.50
CA LEU A 144 -4.58 -8.38 14.31
C LEU A 144 -3.09 -8.74 14.39
N ASP A 145 -2.41 -8.77 13.24
CA ASP A 145 -0.96 -9.00 13.15
C ASP A 145 -0.18 -8.03 14.07
N LYS A 146 -0.53 -6.74 14.05
CA LYS A 146 0.12 -5.73 14.91
C LYS A 146 -0.19 -5.92 16.40
N GLN A 147 -1.35 -6.48 16.75
CA GLN A 147 -1.67 -6.79 18.15
C GLN A 147 -0.85 -8.00 18.61
N GLU A 148 -0.78 -9.06 17.80
CA GLU A 148 0.05 -10.24 18.07
C GLU A 148 1.52 -9.85 18.24
N ASP A 149 2.06 -9.01 17.34
CA ASP A 149 3.43 -8.48 17.43
C ASP A 149 3.72 -7.74 18.74
N LYS A 150 2.73 -7.02 19.28
CA LYS A 150 2.89 -6.29 20.56
C LYS A 150 2.89 -7.25 21.73
N ILE A 151 1.95 -8.19 21.76
CA ILE A 151 1.84 -9.20 22.81
C ILE A 151 3.12 -10.02 22.86
N GLU A 152 3.67 -10.42 21.70
CA GLU A 152 4.95 -11.14 21.67
C GLU A 152 6.11 -10.29 22.18
N LYS A 153 6.21 -9.02 21.78
CA LYS A 153 7.25 -8.12 22.31
C LYS A 153 7.17 -8.00 23.82
N GLU A 154 5.97 -7.92 24.39
CA GLU A 154 5.80 -7.88 25.84
C GLU A 154 6.18 -9.21 26.50
N LEU A 155 5.89 -10.35 25.86
CA LEU A 155 6.25 -11.68 26.35
C LEU A 155 7.77 -11.96 26.35
N PHE A 156 8.50 -11.43 25.37
CA PHE A 156 9.94 -11.65 25.22
C PHE A 156 10.82 -10.52 25.81
N VAL A 157 10.23 -9.60 26.59
CA VAL A 157 10.97 -8.59 27.35
C VAL A 157 11.21 -9.11 28.77
N ASP A 158 12.41 -9.63 29.00
CA ASP A 158 12.89 -9.96 30.35
C ASP A 158 13.36 -8.69 31.06
N ASN A 159 12.61 -8.26 32.07
CA ASN A 159 13.00 -7.14 32.90
C ASN A 159 13.97 -7.63 33.98
N VAL A 160 15.24 -7.78 33.60
CA VAL A 160 16.31 -8.14 34.53
C VAL A 160 16.74 -6.87 35.26
N PRO A 161 16.54 -6.75 36.59
CA PRO A 161 17.14 -5.66 37.34
C PRO A 161 18.65 -5.83 37.23
N PHE A 162 19.31 -4.89 36.57
CA PHE A 162 20.76 -4.89 36.53
C PHE A 162 21.25 -4.67 37.96
N GLY A 163 21.75 -5.73 38.60
CA GLY A 163 22.54 -5.59 39.84
C GLY A 163 23.75 -4.70 39.56
N GLU A 164 24.35 -4.10 40.58
CA GLU A 164 25.51 -3.19 40.44
C GLU A 164 26.61 -3.80 39.55
N VAL A 165 26.57 -3.49 38.26
CA VAL A 165 27.69 -3.72 37.38
C VAL A 165 28.58 -2.51 37.55
N SER A 166 29.67 -2.73 38.28
CA SER A 166 30.76 -1.76 38.37
C SER A 166 31.42 -1.67 36.99
N MET A 167 30.90 -0.75 36.15
CA MET A 167 31.35 -0.51 34.78
C MET A 167 32.76 0.10 34.69
N ALA A 168 33.33 0.51 35.81
CA ALA A 168 34.68 1.01 35.91
C ALA A 168 35.36 0.35 37.11
N PRO A 169 36.65 -0.02 37.00
CA PRO A 169 37.41 -0.44 38.17
C PRO A 169 37.34 0.67 39.23
N PRO A 170 37.33 0.34 40.53
CA PRO A 170 37.25 1.33 41.59
C PRO A 170 38.38 2.36 41.43
N SER A 171 37.99 3.62 41.28
CA SER A 171 38.95 4.70 41.15
C SER A 171 39.62 4.95 42.49
N LEU A 172 40.92 4.61 42.59
CA LEU A 172 41.72 4.96 43.74
C LEU A 172 41.84 6.51 43.81
N SER A 173 41.07 7.12 44.72
CA SER A 173 41.08 8.56 45.02
C SER A 173 42.38 9.01 45.71
N THR A 174 43.26 8.07 46.06
CA THR A 174 44.51 8.34 46.75
C THR A 174 45.55 8.93 45.80
N LYS A 175 45.96 10.17 46.07
CA LYS A 175 47.05 10.81 45.32
C LYS A 175 48.36 10.05 45.58
N PRO A 176 49.10 9.61 44.56
CA PRO A 176 50.45 9.08 44.76
C PRO A 176 51.32 10.18 45.38
N LYS A 177 52.10 9.83 46.40
CA LYS A 177 52.81 10.74 47.34
C LYS A 177 53.65 11.87 46.72
N LYS A 178 53.92 11.87 45.40
CA LYS A 178 54.79 12.85 44.72
C LYS A 178 54.21 13.51 43.46
N ALA A 179 52.90 13.46 43.23
CA ALA A 179 52.31 14.08 42.03
C ALA A 179 52.09 15.61 42.17
N PRO A 180 52.58 16.45 41.24
CA PRO A 180 52.31 17.90 41.24
C PRO A 180 50.85 18.20 40.86
N VAL A 181 50.22 19.12 41.59
CA VAL A 181 48.83 19.55 41.36
C VAL A 181 48.78 20.53 40.18
N LYS A 182 48.18 20.12 39.06
CA LYS A 182 47.74 21.07 38.01
C LYS A 182 46.27 21.40 38.21
N THR A 183 45.96 22.69 38.27
CA THR A 183 44.60 23.22 38.28
C THR A 183 43.90 22.86 36.97
N GLN A 184 42.78 22.15 37.06
CA GLN A 184 41.96 21.75 35.91
C GLN A 184 41.44 23.03 35.21
N GLY A 185 41.89 23.27 33.98
CA GLY A 185 41.23 24.24 33.09
C GLY A 185 39.83 23.76 32.72
N SER A 186 38.91 24.69 32.48
CA SER A 186 37.52 24.39 32.12
C SER A 186 37.46 23.42 30.93
N LYS A 187 36.73 22.31 31.12
CA LYS A 187 36.57 21.23 30.13
C LYS A 187 35.56 21.62 29.06
N GLU A 188 35.81 22.71 28.35
CA GLU A 188 34.99 23.09 27.19
C GLU A 188 35.68 22.62 25.92
N LEU A 189 34.91 22.00 25.02
CA LEU A 189 35.44 21.57 23.72
C LEU A 189 35.84 22.82 22.93
N LEU A 190 37.07 22.85 22.42
CA LEU A 190 37.64 23.96 21.65
C LEU A 190 36.79 24.39 20.45
N LEU A 191 36.01 23.45 19.89
CA LEU A 191 35.06 23.76 18.81
C LEU A 191 33.91 24.68 19.25
N ASN A 192 33.49 24.62 20.52
CA ASN A 192 32.42 25.49 21.03
C ASN A 192 32.89 26.95 21.13
N SER A 193 34.17 27.18 21.44
CA SER A 193 34.74 28.53 21.43
C SER A 193 34.93 29.06 20.01
N LEU A 194 35.28 28.18 19.07
CA LEU A 194 35.53 28.57 17.67
C LEU A 194 34.25 28.86 16.89
N LEU A 195 33.19 28.10 17.13
CA LEU A 195 31.93 28.24 16.40
C LEU A 195 30.94 29.22 17.08
N GLY A 196 31.25 29.74 18.27
CA GLY A 196 30.36 30.62 19.04
C GLY A 196 29.04 29.96 19.47
N HIS A 197 28.90 28.65 19.27
CA HIS A 197 27.74 27.90 19.69
C HIS A 197 27.90 27.52 21.16
N SER A 198 27.50 28.45 22.04
CA SER A 198 27.09 28.06 23.38
C SER A 198 25.97 27.05 23.22
N MET A 199 26.13 25.86 23.81
CA MET A 199 25.12 24.79 23.86
C MET A 199 23.72 25.42 23.97
N ALA A 200 22.92 25.32 22.90
CA ALA A 200 21.50 25.62 23.00
C ALA A 200 20.97 24.70 24.10
N SER A 201 20.67 25.32 25.23
CA SER A 201 20.31 24.62 26.45
C SER A 201 19.24 23.57 26.14
N THR A 202 19.49 22.33 26.52
CA THR A 202 18.50 21.25 26.51
C THR A 202 17.40 21.49 27.56
N ALA A 203 17.47 22.60 28.30
CA ALA A 203 16.43 23.02 29.22
C ALA A 203 15.19 23.53 28.48
N LYS A 204 14.03 23.26 29.07
CA LYS A 204 12.74 23.77 28.59
C LYS A 204 12.82 25.30 28.49
N PRO A 205 12.40 25.90 27.35
CA PRO A 205 12.43 27.36 27.18
C PRO A 205 11.55 28.03 28.26
N SER A 206 11.93 29.24 28.69
CA SER A 206 11.16 30.00 29.69
C SER A 206 9.70 30.22 29.23
N MET A 207 8.77 30.35 30.18
CA MET A 207 7.34 30.57 29.87
C MET A 207 7.10 31.75 28.91
N ALA A 208 7.87 32.83 29.03
CA ALA A 208 7.77 33.97 28.12
C ALA A 208 8.19 33.61 26.69
N ARG A 209 9.27 32.84 26.54
CA ARG A 209 9.73 32.36 25.22
C ARG A 209 8.77 31.34 24.61
N GLN A 210 8.13 30.50 25.43
CA GLN A 210 7.08 29.60 24.96
C GLN A 210 5.90 30.38 24.37
N ARG A 211 5.42 31.42 25.09
CA ARG A 211 4.34 32.28 24.61
C ARG A 211 4.64 32.91 23.25
N MET A 212 5.85 33.44 23.06
CA MET A 212 6.25 34.02 21.77
C MET A 212 6.25 32.98 20.64
N MET A 213 6.80 31.78 20.87
CA MET A 213 6.77 30.71 19.87
C MET A 213 5.34 30.23 19.58
N GLU A 214 4.48 30.16 20.59
CA GLU A 214 3.09 29.73 20.43
C GLU A 214 2.28 30.75 19.62
N GLU A 215 2.50 32.05 19.85
CA GLU A 215 1.89 33.14 19.10
C GLU A 215 2.33 33.13 17.63
N GLU A 216 3.63 32.95 17.36
CA GLU A 216 4.14 32.76 15.99
C GLU A 216 3.50 31.54 15.31
N ARG A 217 3.36 30.44 16.06
CA ARG A 217 2.70 29.23 15.57
C ARG A 217 1.23 29.49 15.23
N GLN A 218 0.51 30.20 16.08
CA GLN A 218 -0.90 30.56 15.84
C GLN A 218 -1.03 31.45 14.60
N ARG A 219 -0.19 32.47 14.47
CA ARG A 219 -0.16 33.36 13.31
C ARG A 219 0.08 32.60 12.00
N ALA A 220 1.03 31.66 12.00
CA ALA A 220 1.31 30.83 10.82
C ALA A 220 0.13 29.91 10.45
N VAL A 221 -0.53 29.32 11.45
CA VAL A 221 -1.70 28.46 11.24
C VAL A 221 -2.88 29.25 10.68
N GLU A 222 -3.14 30.45 11.21
CA GLU A 222 -4.20 31.32 10.71
C GLU A 222 -3.94 31.75 9.27
N ALA A 223 -2.72 32.18 8.96
CA ALA A 223 -2.30 32.52 7.60
C ALA A 223 -2.51 31.34 6.64
N TYR A 224 -2.10 30.13 7.05
CA TYR A 224 -2.32 28.92 6.25
C TYR A 224 -3.82 28.62 6.04
N ARG A 225 -4.65 28.81 7.07
CA ARG A 225 -6.10 28.57 7.00
C ARG A 225 -6.78 29.54 6.03
N LEU A 226 -6.38 30.81 6.05
CA LEU A 226 -6.86 31.83 5.10
C LEU A 226 -6.47 31.48 3.66
N LEU A 227 -5.19 31.17 3.43
CA LEU A 227 -4.69 30.75 2.11
C LEU A 227 -5.44 29.52 1.58
N LYS A 228 -5.73 28.56 2.46
CA LYS A 228 -6.47 27.35 2.10
C LYS A 228 -7.92 27.66 1.71
N LYS A 229 -8.58 28.58 2.43
CA LYS A 229 -9.95 29.02 2.13
C LYS A 229 -10.03 29.74 0.79
N GLN A 230 -9.09 30.64 0.50
CA GLN A 230 -8.99 31.32 -0.80
C GLN A 230 -8.84 30.32 -1.95
N LYS A 231 -7.93 29.34 -1.81
CA LYS A 231 -7.74 28.31 -2.84
C LYS A 231 -8.98 27.45 -3.09
N GLN A 232 -9.79 27.19 -2.06
CA GLN A 232 -11.06 26.48 -2.22
C GLN A 232 -12.09 27.32 -2.97
N GLN A 233 -12.19 28.61 -2.67
CA GLN A 233 -13.08 29.52 -3.39
C GLN A 233 -12.69 29.62 -4.87
N GLU A 234 -11.40 29.75 -5.19
CA GLU A 234 -10.92 29.74 -6.58
C GLU A 234 -11.25 28.44 -7.31
N GLN A 235 -11.19 27.29 -6.63
CA GLN A 235 -11.60 26.02 -7.22
C GLN A 235 -13.11 25.98 -7.47
N GLN A 236 -13.92 26.49 -6.54
CA GLN A 236 -15.36 26.58 -6.71
C GLN A 236 -15.74 27.52 -7.86
N THR A 237 -15.11 28.69 -7.98
CA THR A 237 -15.36 29.62 -9.09
C THR A 237 -14.93 29.03 -10.42
N ARG A 238 -13.77 28.36 -10.50
CA ARG A 238 -13.31 27.65 -11.70
C ARG A 238 -14.27 26.52 -12.09
N ASN A 239 -14.74 25.73 -11.12
CA ASN A 239 -15.70 24.67 -11.39
C ASN A 239 -17.06 25.22 -11.83
N ALA A 240 -17.51 26.32 -11.22
CA ALA A 240 -18.74 27.01 -11.62
C ALA A 240 -18.63 27.63 -13.02
N SER A 241 -17.49 28.21 -13.39
CA SER A 241 -17.25 28.74 -14.74
C SER A 241 -17.19 27.62 -15.78
N LEU A 242 -16.55 26.48 -15.46
CA LEU A 242 -16.55 25.28 -16.31
C LEU A 242 -17.97 24.73 -16.49
N GLY A 243 -18.77 24.67 -15.42
CA GLY A 243 -20.17 24.26 -15.49
C GLY A 243 -21.02 25.17 -16.38
N LYS A 244 -20.80 26.50 -16.35
CA LYS A 244 -21.49 27.43 -17.25
C LYS A 244 -21.11 27.22 -18.71
N LEU A 245 -19.84 26.96 -19.02
CA LEU A 245 -19.38 26.68 -20.39
C LEU A 245 -19.97 25.38 -20.95
N LEU A 246 -20.14 24.36 -20.11
CA LEU A 246 -20.74 23.08 -20.52
C LEU A 246 -22.27 23.13 -20.70
N ASN A 247 -22.95 24.18 -20.21
CA ASN A 247 -24.39 24.37 -20.35
C ASN A 247 -24.76 25.34 -21.50
N LEU A 248 -23.79 25.74 -22.34
CA LEU A 248 -23.94 26.64 -23.48
C LEU A 248 -23.79 25.92 -24.83
N GLU A 249 -23.69 24.59 -24.82
CA GLU A 249 -23.87 23.68 -25.96
C GLU A 249 -25.22 22.96 -25.85
#